data_AF-A0A5C5WG84-F1
#
_entry.id   AF-A0A5C5WG84-F1
#
_cell.length_a   1.000
_cell.length_b   1.000
_cell.length_c   1.000
_cell.angle_alpha   90.00
_cell.angle_beta   90.00
_cell.angle_gamma   90.00
#
_symmetry.space_group_name_H-M   'P 1'
#
loop_
_entity.id
_entity.type
_entity.pdbx_description
1 polymer ?
#
loop_
_entity_poly.entity_id
_entity_poly.type
_entity_poly.pdbx_seq_one_letter_code
_entity_poly.pdbx_strand_id
1 'polypeptide(L)'
;MKLVRLVLEFVEQHGSGRFKGKIPIEGYERDAIIYHLQLLADSGYVNLGQETLLNMGPLLLTWKGCDYLDELRRGEQGGTK
;
A
#
# COMPACT_ATOMS: atom_id res chain seq x y z
N MET A 1 -8.78 9.75 1.81
CA MET A 1 -7.49 9.43 1.13
C MET A 1 -6.34 9.04 2.07
N LYS A 2 -6.43 9.29 3.39
CA LYS A 2 -5.36 8.95 4.36
C LYS A 2 -4.97 7.45 4.38
N LEU A 3 -5.96 6.53 4.36
CA LEU A 3 -5.67 5.09 4.39
C LEU A 3 -4.86 4.60 3.19
N VAL A 4 -5.18 5.07 1.98
CA VAL A 4 -4.46 4.68 0.75
C VAL A 4 -2.98 5.01 0.88
N ARG A 5 -2.66 6.22 1.33
CA ARG A 5 -1.29 6.63 1.58
C ARG A 5 -0.61 5.73 2.61
N LEU A 6 -1.25 5.49 3.75
CA LEU A 6 -0.68 4.65 4.82
C LEU A 6 -0.39 3.22 4.35
N VAL A 7 -1.27 2.65 3.51
CA VAL A 7 -1.03 1.33 2.89
C VAL A 7 0.19 1.38 1.98
N LEU A 8 0.29 2.39 1.11
CA LEU A 8 1.42 2.53 0.20
C LEU A 8 2.74 2.76 0.94
N GLU A 9 2.74 3.58 1.99
CA GLU A 9 3.92 3.79 2.87
C GLU A 9 4.33 2.52 3.60
N PHE A 10 3.36 1.73 4.07
CA PHE A 10 3.65 0.43 4.68
C PHE A 10 4.33 -0.51 3.66
N VAL A 11 3.80 -0.59 2.44
CA VAL A 11 4.35 -1.43 1.37
C VAL A 11 5.73 -0.95 0.94
N GLU A 12 5.98 0.36 0.88
CA GLU A 12 7.31 0.91 0.59
C GLU A 12 8.34 0.49 1.65
N GLN A 13 7.98 0.55 2.92
CA GLN A 13 8.90 0.31 4.04
C GLN A 13 9.11 -1.18 4.36
N HIS A 14 8.07 -1.99 4.22
CA HIS A 14 8.04 -3.39 4.69
C HIS A 14 7.76 -4.40 3.58
N GLY A 15 7.45 -3.92 2.37
CA GLY A 15 7.20 -4.76 1.22
C GLY A 15 8.41 -5.61 0.85
N SER A 16 8.15 -6.80 0.33
CA SER A 16 9.19 -7.70 -0.16
C SER A 16 8.61 -8.69 -1.16
N GLY A 17 9.48 -9.34 -1.95
CA GLY A 17 9.07 -10.41 -2.86
C GLY A 17 8.54 -11.68 -2.16
N ARG A 18 8.71 -11.78 -0.83
CA ARG A 18 8.26 -12.90 0.02
C ARG A 18 7.67 -12.37 1.32
N PHE A 19 6.74 -11.44 1.23
CA PHE A 19 6.10 -10.85 2.39
C PHE A 19 5.28 -11.90 3.15
N LYS A 20 5.53 -12.01 4.45
CA LYS A 20 4.75 -12.82 5.39
C LYS A 20 4.39 -11.96 6.58
N GLY A 21 3.11 -11.69 6.77
CA GLY A 21 2.70 -10.91 7.94
C GLY A 21 1.33 -10.30 7.81
N LYS A 22 1.04 -9.46 8.79
CA LYS A 22 -0.14 -8.59 8.78
C LYS A 22 0.32 -7.20 8.35
N ILE A 23 -0.62 -6.40 7.86
CA ILE A 23 -0.42 -4.98 7.58
C ILE A 23 -1.18 -4.21 8.66
N PRO A 24 -0.60 -4.00 9.86
CA PRO A 24 -1.24 -3.23 10.90
C PRO A 24 -1.17 -1.74 10.55
N ILE A 25 -2.32 -1.07 10.45
CA ILE A 25 -2.40 0.38 10.31
C ILE A 25 -3.30 0.89 11.43
N GLU A 26 -2.77 1.76 12.28
CA GLU A 26 -3.47 2.28 13.44
C GLU A 26 -4.75 3.02 13.05
N GLY A 27 -5.84 2.76 13.78
CA GLY A 27 -7.15 3.37 13.54
C GLY A 27 -7.93 2.78 12.36
N TYR A 28 -7.45 1.69 11.76
CA TYR A 28 -8.16 1.02 10.67
C TYR A 28 -8.34 -0.48 10.92
N GLU A 29 -9.55 -0.95 10.63
CA GLU A 29 -9.89 -2.36 10.66
C GLU A 29 -9.18 -3.14 9.54
N ARG A 30 -8.87 -4.40 9.82
CA ARG A 30 -8.17 -5.29 8.88
C ARG A 30 -8.87 -5.35 7.52
N ASP A 31 -10.19 -5.47 7.50
CA ASP A 31 -10.96 -5.62 6.27
C ASP A 31 -10.88 -4.37 5.39
N ALA A 32 -10.88 -3.19 6.01
CA ALA A 32 -10.68 -1.93 5.29
C ALA A 32 -9.28 -1.87 4.66
N ILE A 33 -8.24 -2.30 5.38
CA ILE A 33 -6.87 -2.34 4.88
C ILE A 33 -6.76 -3.31 3.69
N ILE A 34 -7.32 -4.52 3.82
CA ILE A 34 -7.29 -5.54 2.76
C ILE A 34 -8.03 -5.05 1.52
N TYR A 35 -9.21 -4.46 1.70
CA TYR A 35 -10.00 -3.91 0.60
C TYR A 35 -9.21 -2.87 -0.20
N HIS A 36 -8.56 -1.91 0.48
CA HIS A 36 -7.77 -0.88 -0.20
C HIS A 36 -6.51 -1.46 -0.86
N LEU A 37 -5.87 -2.44 -0.22
CA LEU A 37 -4.73 -3.13 -0.81
C LEU A 37 -5.11 -3.85 -2.10
N GLN A 38 -6.27 -4.53 -2.13
CA GLN A 38 -6.80 -5.19 -3.32
C GLN A 38 -7.09 -4.17 -4.43
N LEU A 39 -7.76 -3.06 -4.12
CA LEU A 39 -8.00 -1.99 -5.09
C LEU A 39 -6.71 -1.42 -5.69
N LEU A 40 -5.69 -1.22 -4.85
CA LEU A 40 -4.38 -0.73 -5.30
C LEU A 40 -3.67 -1.76 -6.18
N ALA A 41 -3.83 -3.05 -5.89
CA ALA A 41 -3.30 -4.12 -6.72
C ALA A 41 -4.02 -4.22 -8.07
N ASP A 42 -5.34 -4.21 -8.08
CA ASP A 42 -6.17 -4.24 -9.28
C ASP A 42 -5.90 -3.03 -10.19
N SER A 43 -5.57 -1.89 -9.59
CA SER A 43 -5.22 -0.65 -10.30
C SER A 43 -3.74 -0.56 -10.72
N GLY A 44 -2.93 -1.58 -10.40
CA GLY A 44 -1.52 -1.70 -10.77
C GLY A 44 -0.56 -0.81 -9.98
N TYR A 45 -0.95 -0.31 -8.80
CA TYR A 45 -0.06 0.44 -7.90
C TYR A 45 0.76 -0.48 -6.98
N VAL A 46 0.24 -1.66 -6.68
CA VAL A 46 0.90 -2.66 -5.83
C VAL A 46 0.95 -3.99 -6.56
N ASN A 47 2.12 -4.62 -6.63
CA ASN A 47 2.22 -6.03 -6.97
C ASN A 47 1.84 -6.85 -5.73
N LEU A 48 0.65 -7.43 -5.77
CA LEU A 48 0.13 -8.34 -4.76
C LEU A 48 -0.08 -9.71 -5.41
N GLY A 49 0.72 -10.70 -5.02
CA GLY A 49 0.50 -12.08 -5.48
C GLY A 49 -0.76 -12.69 -4.88
N GLN A 50 -1.40 -13.61 -5.60
CA GLN A 50 -2.71 -14.20 -5.28
C GLN A 50 -2.77 -14.84 -3.88
N GLU A 51 -1.65 -15.37 -3.37
CA GLU A 51 -1.54 -15.94 -2.02
C GLU A 51 -0.72 -15.07 -1.04
N THR A 52 -0.38 -13.83 -1.36
CA THR A 52 0.58 -13.04 -0.55
C THR A 52 0.15 -12.86 0.91
N LEU A 53 -1.16 -12.71 1.14
CA LEU A 53 -1.72 -12.55 2.48
C LEU A 53 -1.85 -13.88 3.24
N LEU A 54 -1.71 -15.03 2.56
CA LEU A 54 -1.93 -16.37 3.11
C LEU A 54 -0.64 -17.21 3.15
N ASN A 55 0.17 -17.22 2.08
CA ASN A 55 1.32 -18.11 1.87
C ASN A 55 2.53 -17.40 1.20
N MET A 56 3.10 -16.36 1.82
CA MET A 56 4.37 -15.73 1.39
C MET A 56 4.42 -15.34 -0.09
N GLY A 57 4.07 -14.09 -0.40
CA GLY A 57 4.07 -13.62 -1.80
C GLY A 57 4.62 -12.21 -1.97
N PRO A 58 4.64 -11.71 -3.22
CA PRO A 58 5.09 -10.36 -3.49
C PRO A 58 4.10 -9.34 -2.91
N LEU A 59 4.63 -8.43 -2.10
CA LEU A 59 3.98 -7.19 -1.68
C LEU A 59 4.96 -6.06 -1.98
N LEU A 60 4.87 -5.48 -3.16
CA LEU A 60 5.82 -4.46 -3.63
C LEU A 60 5.07 -3.31 -4.31
N LEU A 61 5.57 -2.09 -4.18
CA LEU A 61 5.10 -1.00 -5.04
C LEU A 61 5.52 -1.29 -6.49
N THR A 62 4.63 -0.95 -7.43
CA THR A 62 5.03 -0.78 -8.83
C THR A 62 5.64 0.61 -9.03
N TRP A 63 6.25 0.86 -10.19
CA TRP A 63 6.70 2.23 -10.55
C TRP A 63 5.56 3.24 -10.45
N LYS A 64 4.38 2.88 -10.97
CA LYS A 64 3.16 3.68 -10.86
C LYS A 64 2.75 3.92 -9.39
N GLY A 65 2.95 2.91 -8.54
CA GLY A 65 2.76 3.01 -7.08
C GLY A 65 3.68 4.03 -6.43
N CYS A 66 4.96 4.01 -6.77
CA CYS A 66 5.95 4.97 -6.27
C CYS A 66 5.60 6.40 -6.70
N ASP A 67 5.34 6.62 -7.99
CA ASP A 67 5.02 7.95 -8.53
C ASP A 67 3.79 8.55 -7.82
N TYR A 68 2.73 7.74 -7.67
CA TYR A 68 1.52 8.15 -6.99
C TYR A 68 1.73 8.44 -5.50
N LEU A 69 2.55 7.65 -4.81
CA LEU A 69 2.87 7.90 -3.40
C LEU A 69 3.63 9.24 -3.24
N ASP A 70 4.54 9.55 -4.16
CA ASP A 70 5.27 10.82 -4.16
C ASP A 70 4.34 12.02 -4.46
N GLU A 71 3.37 11.87 -5.36
CA GLU A 71 2.33 12.88 -5.59
C GLU A 71 1.50 13.15 -4.32
N LEU A 72 1.07 12.10 -3.62
CA LEU A 72 0.34 12.23 -2.35
C LEU A 72 1.16 12.99 -1.29
N ARG A 73 2.46 12.69 -1.19
CA ARG A 73 3.38 13.38 -0.26
C ARG A 73 3.53 14.85 -0.61
N ARG A 74 3.64 15.19 -1.90
CA ARG A 74 3.74 16.59 -2.37
C ARG A 74 2.44 17.37 -2.12
N GLY A 75 1.29 16.74 -2.35
CA GLY A 75 -0.01 17.35 -2.12
C GLY A 75 -0.24 17.74 -0.66
N GLU A 76 0.27 16.96 0.29
CA GLU A 76 0.18 17.28 1.72
C GLU A 76 1.15 18.39 2.17
N GLN A 77 2.32 18.50 1.53
CA GLN A 77 3.26 19.59 1.80
C GLN A 77 2.80 20.93 1.18
N GLY A 78 1.88 20.89 0.20
CA GLY A 78 1.31 22.07 -0.46
C GLY A 78 0.11 22.71 0.24
N GLY A 79 -0.31 22.21 1.41
CA GLY A 79 -1.49 22.66 2.15
C GLY A 79 -1.35 24.00 2.91
N THR A 80 -0.26 24.74 2.72
CA THR A 80 -0.08 26.08 3.30
C THR A 80 -0.12 27.13 2.20
N LYS A 81 -1.32 27.65 1.90
CA LYS A 81 -1.54 29.00 1.40
C LYS A 81 -2.98 29.41 1.58
#